data_AF-A0A1Q7RW38-F1
#
_entry.id   AF-A0A1Q7RW38-F1
#
_cell.length_a   1.000
_cell.length_b   1.000
_cell.length_c   1.000
_cell.angle_alpha   90.00
_cell.angle_beta   90.00
_cell.angle_gamma   90.00
#
_symmetry.space_group_name_H-M   'P 1'
#
loop_
_entity.id
_entity.type
_entity.pdbx_description
1 polymer ?
#
loop_
_entity_poly.entity_id
_entity_poly.type
_entity_poly.pdbx_seq_one_letter_code
_entity_poly.pdbx_strand_id
1 'polypeptide(L)'
;MADEFTPEERAALAPYFTNLDGPVFALVNLPEVVKGALFARYSRSPKSLRRLFLDEFRTAGGSAADAARGVAWPVGDAGTKRAEQLYERVFVEYGDDSVAQLGGVHLACEGASNILTKVLEWGRLMAYLEQSTRYIPYDDRPGGRYRYHVPAELDDALRQRYVAALDGAFDSYREWLPRMRAFYETKYPRDPAESDTVYRMTIRAKALDTLRGMLPAATISHVGIYGTGQAYEQLLLRMRAHPLAEVRAYAELMLAELRRVIPAFLKRVDLPERGGVWSRYLAATRAATQEVAARLLEPAAPEPREEVTLTDFDPDGEVKVVAAALYAVSALPDDELLERARKMSLEERRAVLDAYVGERLNRRHRPGRAFERTSYRFDILGDYGAFRDLQRHRLLTLEWQRLTPHHGSVMPEAVAEAGAEADWTRVLGESAELHDAIVVAGLPEVASYAVAMAYRVRFYMEMNAREAMHVIELRTTPQGHPAYRRICQAMHRLIAERAGHRAIAAAMTFADHSAVELERLEAERAAARRRAGA
;
A
#
# COMPACT_ATOMS: atom_id res chain seq x y z
N MET A 1 34.33 -10.72 21.14
CA MET A 1 34.56 -11.80 22.12
C MET A 1 33.21 -12.38 22.46
N ALA A 2 33.05 -13.70 22.43
CA ALA A 2 31.84 -14.33 22.92
C ALA A 2 31.82 -14.16 24.45
N ASP A 3 30.72 -13.68 25.00
CA ASP A 3 30.57 -13.65 26.46
C ASP A 3 30.54 -15.10 26.96
N GLU A 4 31.30 -15.39 28.00
CA GLU A 4 31.14 -16.64 28.76
C GLU A 4 29.92 -16.48 29.68
N PHE A 5 28.95 -17.38 29.51
CA PHE A 5 27.74 -17.44 30.32
C PHE A 5 27.74 -18.72 31.14
N THR A 6 27.39 -18.63 32.44
CA THR A 6 27.21 -19.84 33.27
C THR A 6 26.04 -20.69 32.77
N PRO A 7 25.93 -21.98 33.15
CA PRO A 7 24.78 -22.81 32.80
C PRO A 7 23.43 -22.17 33.17
N GLU A 8 23.35 -21.47 34.31
CA GLU A 8 22.16 -20.76 34.77
C GLU A 8 21.85 -19.53 33.91
N GLU A 9 22.87 -18.76 33.54
CA GLU A 9 22.74 -17.62 32.63
C GLU A 9 22.28 -18.07 31.24
N ARG A 10 22.84 -19.16 30.73
CA ARG A 10 22.43 -19.76 29.46
C ARG A 10 20.97 -20.22 29.52
N ALA A 11 20.56 -20.87 30.61
CA ALA A 11 19.17 -21.28 30.81
C ALA A 11 18.21 -20.06 30.87
N ALA A 12 18.65 -18.94 31.42
CA ALA A 12 17.86 -17.70 31.47
C ALA A 12 17.78 -16.98 30.11
N LEU A 13 18.81 -17.09 29.26
CA LEU A 13 18.85 -16.46 27.94
C LEU A 13 18.15 -17.29 26.86
N ALA A 14 18.25 -18.63 26.93
CA ALA A 14 17.77 -19.53 25.88
C ALA A 14 16.32 -19.28 25.41
N PRO A 15 15.36 -18.88 26.26
CA PRO A 15 14.00 -18.62 25.80
C PRO A 15 13.81 -17.33 24.98
N TYR A 16 14.77 -16.40 25.04
CA TYR A 16 14.65 -15.05 24.49
C TYR A 16 15.62 -14.75 23.34
N PHE A 17 16.60 -15.61 23.11
CA PHE A 17 17.66 -15.42 22.12
C PHE A 17 17.81 -16.69 21.27
N THR A 18 17.77 -16.56 19.93
CA THR A 18 17.85 -17.74 19.03
C THR A 18 19.22 -18.41 19.01
N ASN A 19 20.26 -17.72 19.47
CA ASN A 19 21.63 -18.22 19.55
C ASN A 19 22.33 -17.53 20.72
N LEU A 20 23.15 -18.26 21.48
CA LEU A 20 23.90 -17.75 22.63
C LEU A 20 25.41 -17.59 22.35
N ASP A 21 25.93 -18.31 21.36
CA ASP A 21 27.35 -18.46 21.09
C ASP A 21 27.82 -17.60 19.91
N GLY A 22 26.97 -17.47 18.89
CA GLY A 22 27.25 -16.72 17.67
C GLY A 22 27.13 -15.21 17.84
N PRO A 23 27.83 -14.43 17.00
CA PRO A 23 27.74 -12.96 16.99
C PRO A 23 26.41 -12.45 16.40
N VAL A 24 25.65 -13.31 15.71
CA VAL A 24 24.36 -12.98 15.09
C VAL A 24 23.27 -13.84 15.71
N PHE A 25 22.20 -13.20 16.16
CA PHE A 25 21.08 -13.82 16.86
C PHE A 25 19.85 -12.90 16.80
N ALA A 26 18.67 -13.45 17.04
CA ALA A 26 17.40 -12.72 17.08
C ALA A 26 16.78 -12.77 18.48
N LEU A 27 16.05 -11.71 18.84
CA LEU A 27 15.20 -11.67 20.03
C LEU A 27 13.87 -12.34 19.74
N VAL A 28 13.47 -13.27 20.61
CA VAL A 28 12.20 -13.99 20.56
C VAL A 28 11.49 -13.90 21.90
N ASN A 29 10.17 -14.09 21.93
CA ASN A 29 9.37 -14.19 23.16
C ASN A 29 9.51 -13.02 24.17
N LEU A 30 10.01 -11.86 23.72
CA LEU A 30 10.10 -10.63 24.50
C LEU A 30 8.99 -9.65 24.09
N PRO A 31 8.39 -8.88 25.02
CA PRO A 31 7.52 -7.77 24.68
C PRO A 31 8.23 -6.73 23.80
N GLU A 32 7.50 -6.11 22.86
CA GLU A 32 8.05 -5.12 21.93
C GLU A 32 8.69 -3.91 22.64
N VAL A 33 8.09 -3.46 23.75
CA VAL A 33 8.64 -2.37 24.58
C VAL A 33 10.01 -2.75 25.15
N VAL A 34 10.18 -4.01 25.57
CA VAL A 34 11.46 -4.52 26.10
C VAL A 34 12.49 -4.61 24.99
N LYS A 35 12.13 -5.10 23.80
CA LYS A 35 13.03 -5.14 22.64
C LYS A 35 13.53 -3.72 22.30
N GLY A 36 12.63 -2.75 22.19
CA GLY A 36 12.98 -1.37 21.89
C GLY A 36 13.89 -0.74 22.96
N ALA A 37 13.55 -0.89 24.24
CA ALA A 37 14.37 -0.38 25.34
C ALA A 37 15.75 -1.04 25.42
N LEU A 38 15.84 -2.35 25.18
CA LEU A 38 17.09 -3.10 25.20
C LEU A 38 18.04 -2.62 24.11
N PHE A 39 17.57 -2.44 22.87
CA PHE A 39 18.40 -1.90 21.79
C PHE A 39 18.77 -0.43 22.00
N ALA A 40 17.88 0.39 22.58
CA ALA A 40 18.19 1.76 22.93
C ALA A 40 19.30 1.86 23.99
N ARG A 41 19.33 0.94 24.97
CA ARG A 41 20.43 0.85 25.95
C ARG A 41 21.69 0.24 25.34
N TYR A 42 21.55 -0.73 24.45
CA TYR A 42 22.68 -1.40 23.80
C TYR A 42 23.54 -0.46 22.97
N SER A 43 22.93 0.49 22.26
CA SER A 43 23.68 1.47 21.44
C SER A 43 24.64 2.35 22.23
N ARG A 44 24.52 2.38 23.58
CA ARG A 44 25.31 3.21 24.49
C ARG A 44 25.99 2.40 25.60
N SER A 45 26.01 1.07 25.48
CA SER A 45 26.60 0.17 26.45
C SER A 45 27.84 -0.53 25.87
N PRO A 46 28.93 -0.68 26.63
CA PRO A 46 30.06 -1.52 26.21
C PRO A 46 29.76 -3.03 26.34
N LYS A 47 28.64 -3.42 26.94
CA LYS A 47 28.23 -4.82 27.14
C LYS A 47 27.59 -5.38 25.87
N SER A 48 27.66 -6.70 25.68
CA SER A 48 26.81 -7.36 24.68
C SER A 48 25.32 -7.23 25.03
N LEU A 49 24.44 -7.40 24.03
CA LEU A 49 22.99 -7.37 24.24
C LEU A 49 22.51 -8.41 25.26
N ARG A 50 23.13 -9.60 25.29
CA ARG A 50 22.76 -10.70 26.19
C ARG A 50 23.19 -10.41 27.63
N ARG A 51 24.40 -9.92 27.82
CA ARG A 51 24.91 -9.49 29.13
C ARG A 51 24.08 -8.32 29.67
N LEU A 52 23.78 -7.34 28.81
CA LEU A 52 22.89 -6.22 29.13
C LEU A 52 21.51 -6.70 29.57
N PHE A 53 20.92 -7.66 28.86
CA PHE A 53 19.64 -8.26 29.23
C PHE A 53 19.70 -8.93 30.61
N LEU A 54 20.72 -9.75 30.90
CA LEU A 54 20.89 -10.41 32.19
C LEU A 54 21.02 -9.42 33.35
N ASP A 55 21.81 -8.37 33.15
CA ASP A 55 22.17 -7.41 34.19
C ASP A 55 21.03 -6.42 34.47
N GLU A 56 20.33 -5.94 33.43
CA GLU A 56 19.41 -4.79 33.54
C GLU A 56 17.94 -5.15 33.30
N PHE A 57 17.63 -6.25 32.60
CA PHE A 57 16.26 -6.57 32.16
C PHE A 57 15.70 -7.88 32.72
N ARG A 58 16.56 -8.85 33.09
CA ARG A 58 16.14 -10.16 33.63
C ARG A 58 15.38 -10.03 34.95
N THR A 59 15.82 -9.12 35.83
CA THR A 59 15.21 -8.89 37.16
C THR A 59 13.85 -8.17 37.09
N ALA A 60 13.40 -7.80 35.89
CA ALA A 60 12.11 -7.17 35.64
C ALA A 60 10.96 -8.16 35.35
N GLY A 61 11.12 -9.47 35.61
CA GLY A 61 9.97 -10.32 35.94
C GLY A 61 9.58 -11.48 35.01
N GLY A 62 10.52 -12.22 34.44
CA GLY A 62 10.22 -13.52 33.82
C GLY A 62 11.03 -14.65 34.47
N SER A 63 10.38 -15.72 34.92
CA SER A 63 11.09 -16.96 35.27
C SER A 63 11.36 -17.76 34.00
N ALA A 64 12.50 -18.45 33.93
CA ALA A 64 12.84 -19.34 32.80
C ALA A 64 11.81 -20.47 32.59
N ALA A 65 11.03 -20.80 33.64
CA ALA A 65 9.97 -21.80 33.59
C ALA A 65 8.70 -21.34 32.86
N ASP A 66 8.42 -20.03 32.84
CA ASP A 66 7.23 -19.48 32.17
C ASP A 66 7.43 -19.40 30.64
N ALA A 67 8.63 -19.00 30.22
CA ALA A 67 8.99 -18.94 28.81
C ALA A 67 9.11 -20.34 28.17
N ALA A 68 9.51 -21.37 28.93
CA ALA A 68 9.54 -22.77 28.48
C ALA A 68 8.13 -23.39 28.29
N ARG A 69 7.10 -22.79 28.90
CA ARG A 69 5.69 -23.24 28.79
C ARG A 69 4.90 -22.47 27.71
N GLY A 70 5.56 -21.61 26.94
CA GLY A 70 4.89 -20.73 25.97
C GLY A 70 3.98 -19.68 26.65
N VAL A 71 4.13 -19.49 27.96
CA VAL A 71 3.40 -18.45 28.70
C VAL A 71 4.08 -17.13 28.35
N ALA A 72 3.29 -16.18 27.82
CA ALA A 72 3.76 -14.82 27.57
C ALA A 72 4.46 -14.28 28.84
N TRP A 73 5.51 -13.46 28.66
CA TRP A 73 6.13 -12.68 29.75
C TRP A 73 5.04 -12.22 30.71
N PRO A 74 5.13 -12.46 32.03
CA PRO A 74 4.03 -12.21 32.95
C PRO A 74 3.45 -10.82 32.68
N VAL A 75 2.24 -10.79 32.11
CA VAL A 75 1.49 -9.56 31.91
C VAL A 75 0.97 -9.22 33.31
N GLY A 76 1.85 -8.59 34.06
CA GLY A 76 1.71 -8.31 35.47
C GLY A 76 2.34 -6.96 35.79
N ASP A 77 1.68 -6.24 36.67
CA ASP A 77 1.85 -4.82 36.95
C ASP A 77 3.32 -4.41 37.15
N ALA A 78 4.15 -5.20 37.82
CA ALA A 78 5.51 -4.79 38.19
C ALA A 78 6.56 -4.84 37.06
N GLY A 79 6.50 -5.83 36.16
CA GLY A 79 7.51 -6.02 35.12
C GLY A 79 7.29 -5.12 33.92
N THR A 80 6.04 -5.03 33.47
CA THR A 80 5.60 -4.09 32.43
C THR A 80 5.75 -2.65 32.91
N LYS A 81 5.36 -2.28 34.15
CA LYS A 81 5.59 -0.92 34.67
C LYS A 81 7.06 -0.56 34.73
N ARG A 82 7.96 -1.47 35.10
CA ARG A 82 9.42 -1.19 35.10
C ARG A 82 9.97 -1.05 33.68
N ALA A 83 9.57 -1.90 32.74
CA ALA A 83 9.96 -1.78 31.34
C ALA A 83 9.42 -0.48 30.72
N GLU A 84 8.19 -0.09 31.05
CA GLU A 84 7.60 1.19 30.66
C GLU A 84 8.30 2.38 31.31
N GLN A 85 8.67 2.31 32.58
CA GLN A 85 9.45 3.36 33.28
C GLN A 85 10.89 3.46 32.77
N LEU A 86 11.48 2.33 32.36
CA LEU A 86 12.79 2.30 31.71
C LEU A 86 12.69 2.90 30.31
N TYR A 87 11.67 2.53 29.54
CA TYR A 87 11.38 3.13 28.26
C TYR A 87 11.12 4.63 28.41
N GLU A 88 10.28 5.06 29.35
CA GLU A 88 10.01 6.48 29.62
C GLU A 88 11.25 7.25 30.03
N ARG A 89 12.09 6.74 30.94
CA ARG A 89 13.35 7.41 31.28
C ARG A 89 14.26 7.53 30.07
N VAL A 90 14.43 6.47 29.28
CA VAL A 90 15.25 6.47 28.07
C VAL A 90 14.64 7.40 27.00
N PHE A 91 13.33 7.45 26.86
CA PHE A 91 12.64 8.26 25.87
C PHE A 91 12.68 9.76 26.24
N VAL A 92 12.47 10.08 27.51
CA VAL A 92 12.48 11.46 28.06
C VAL A 92 13.90 12.01 28.19
N GLU A 93 14.88 11.19 28.59
CA GLU A 93 16.28 11.66 28.71
C GLU A 93 16.94 11.93 27.35
N TYR A 94 16.51 11.26 26.27
CA TYR A 94 17.30 11.23 25.04
C TYR A 94 16.59 11.70 23.77
N GLY A 95 15.27 11.96 23.80
CA GLY A 95 14.54 12.58 22.69
C GLY A 95 14.57 11.81 21.37
N ASP A 96 14.90 10.52 21.42
CA ASP A 96 15.23 9.71 20.24
C ASP A 96 13.98 8.99 19.70
N ASP A 97 13.24 9.67 18.83
CA ASP A 97 12.05 9.11 18.16
C ASP A 97 12.37 7.85 17.33
N SER A 98 13.65 7.56 17.04
CA SER A 98 14.04 6.36 16.30
C SER A 98 13.87 5.07 17.12
N VAL A 99 13.87 5.15 18.45
CA VAL A 99 13.61 3.99 19.33
C VAL A 99 12.20 3.44 19.09
N ALA A 100 11.25 4.29 18.71
CA ALA A 100 9.89 3.87 18.39
C ALA A 100 9.79 3.02 17.10
N GLN A 101 10.87 2.92 16.32
CA GLN A 101 10.97 2.03 15.17
C GLN A 101 11.36 0.59 15.55
N LEU A 102 11.85 0.36 16.77
CA LEU A 102 12.44 -0.90 17.20
C LEU A 102 11.43 -1.90 17.80
N GLY A 103 10.15 -1.50 17.88
CA GLY A 103 9.03 -2.38 18.23
C GLY A 103 7.93 -2.31 17.17
N GLY A 104 7.29 -3.43 16.87
CA GLY A 104 6.28 -3.52 15.82
C GLY A 104 5.12 -4.47 16.12
N VAL A 105 4.00 -4.27 15.43
CA VAL A 105 2.75 -5.02 15.65
C VAL A 105 2.15 -5.48 14.33
N HIS A 106 1.62 -6.71 14.33
CA HIS A 106 0.68 -7.17 13.30
C HIS A 106 -0.74 -6.82 13.75
N LEU A 107 -1.45 -6.01 12.97
CA LEU A 107 -2.81 -5.56 13.25
C LEU A 107 -3.75 -6.00 12.12
N ALA A 108 -4.85 -6.65 12.47
CA ALA A 108 -5.92 -6.95 11.53
C ALA A 108 -6.96 -5.82 11.58
N CYS A 109 -7.20 -5.19 10.42
CA CYS A 109 -8.20 -4.15 10.25
C CYS A 109 -9.35 -4.71 9.40
N GLU A 110 -10.41 -5.19 10.05
CA GLU A 110 -11.62 -5.69 9.39
C GLU A 110 -12.71 -4.63 9.33
N GLY A 111 -13.70 -4.81 8.44
CA GLY A 111 -14.85 -3.90 8.35
C GLY A 111 -14.56 -2.51 7.79
N ALA A 112 -13.46 -2.32 7.06
CA ALA A 112 -13.06 -1.00 6.55
C ALA A 112 -13.60 -0.74 5.13
N SER A 113 -14.22 0.41 4.87
CA SER A 113 -14.56 0.81 3.49
C SER A 113 -13.31 0.89 2.60
N ASN A 114 -13.46 0.83 1.27
CA ASN A 114 -12.31 1.03 0.37
C ASN A 114 -11.69 2.43 0.51
N ILE A 115 -12.44 3.44 0.95
CA ILE A 115 -11.86 4.76 1.26
C ILE A 115 -10.93 4.64 2.46
N LEU A 116 -11.41 4.02 3.56
CA LEU A 116 -10.60 3.79 4.75
C LEU A 116 -9.38 2.91 4.45
N THR A 117 -9.49 1.88 3.61
CA THR A 117 -8.32 1.05 3.26
C THR A 117 -7.22 1.87 2.61
N LYS A 118 -7.54 2.85 1.74
CA LYS A 118 -6.53 3.74 1.14
C LYS A 118 -5.88 4.66 2.15
N VAL A 119 -6.61 5.10 3.18
CA VAL A 119 -6.04 5.87 4.31
C VAL A 119 -5.09 5.00 5.14
N LEU A 120 -5.48 3.76 5.44
CA LEU A 120 -4.66 2.80 6.18
C LEU A 120 -3.35 2.48 5.44
N GLU A 121 -3.42 2.31 4.12
CA GLU A 121 -2.28 1.94 3.28
C GLU A 121 -1.37 3.13 2.88
N TRP A 122 -1.65 4.35 3.36
CA TRP A 122 -0.94 5.57 2.96
C TRP A 122 0.50 5.68 3.50
N GLY A 123 0.84 5.02 4.61
CA GLY A 123 2.20 5.05 5.16
C GLY A 123 3.20 4.24 4.31
N ARG A 124 4.37 4.82 3.99
CA ARG A 124 5.38 4.15 3.14
C ARG A 124 6.14 3.01 3.83
N LEU A 125 6.42 3.18 5.13
CA LEU A 125 7.30 2.30 5.92
C LEU A 125 6.49 1.32 6.81
N MET A 126 5.52 0.65 6.20
CA MET A 126 4.72 -0.42 6.82
C MET A 126 4.47 -1.50 5.78
N ALA A 127 4.03 -2.68 6.19
CA ALA A 127 3.55 -3.74 5.31
C ALA A 127 2.01 -3.79 5.35
N TYR A 128 1.38 -4.04 4.20
CA TYR A 128 -0.07 -4.10 4.05
C TYR A 128 -0.46 -5.29 3.19
N LEU A 129 -1.60 -5.88 3.51
CA LEU A 129 -2.26 -6.88 2.69
C LEU A 129 -3.77 -6.66 2.74
N GLU A 130 -4.31 -6.01 1.71
CA GLU A 130 -5.76 -5.79 1.55
C GLU A 130 -6.42 -6.95 0.79
N GLN A 131 -7.64 -7.29 1.19
CA GLN A 131 -8.53 -8.15 0.43
C GLN A 131 -8.79 -7.63 -0.99
N SER A 132 -8.72 -8.54 -1.96
CA SER A 132 -8.82 -8.18 -3.37
C SER A 132 -10.23 -8.41 -3.92
N THR A 133 -10.82 -7.34 -4.43
CA THR A 133 -12.08 -7.38 -5.20
C THR A 133 -11.94 -8.15 -6.53
N ARG A 134 -10.72 -8.54 -6.90
CA ARG A 134 -10.42 -9.37 -8.07
C ARG A 134 -10.57 -10.88 -7.84
N TYR A 135 -10.81 -11.29 -6.60
CA TYR A 135 -10.86 -12.70 -6.17
C TYR A 135 -12.03 -12.99 -5.23
N ILE A 136 -12.47 -12.00 -4.45
CA ILE A 136 -13.55 -12.13 -3.48
C ILE A 136 -14.83 -11.57 -4.12
N PRO A 137 -15.91 -12.36 -4.23
CA PRO A 137 -17.19 -11.84 -4.68
C PRO A 137 -17.87 -11.04 -3.56
N TYR A 138 -18.76 -10.13 -3.94
CA TYR A 138 -19.56 -9.30 -3.04
C TYR A 138 -21.07 -9.55 -3.22
N ASP A 139 -21.45 -10.81 -3.33
CA ASP A 139 -22.79 -11.32 -3.63
C ASP A 139 -23.51 -11.90 -2.40
N ASP A 140 -22.90 -11.82 -1.22
CA ASP A 140 -23.42 -12.29 0.07
C ASP A 140 -24.03 -11.15 0.92
N ARG A 141 -24.81 -11.54 1.93
CA ARG A 141 -25.51 -10.62 2.85
C ARG A 141 -25.36 -11.06 4.31
N PRO A 142 -24.15 -10.96 4.91
CA PRO A 142 -23.97 -11.30 6.31
C PRO A 142 -24.88 -10.44 7.20
N GLY A 143 -25.66 -11.07 8.08
CA GLY A 143 -26.64 -10.37 8.92
C GLY A 143 -27.76 -9.68 8.13
N GLY A 144 -28.06 -10.15 6.91
CA GLY A 144 -29.15 -9.65 6.08
C GLY A 144 -28.84 -8.38 5.27
N ARG A 145 -27.59 -7.87 5.34
CA ARG A 145 -27.19 -6.63 4.65
C ARG A 145 -25.97 -6.85 3.77
N TYR A 146 -25.88 -6.07 2.69
CA TYR A 146 -24.68 -6.05 1.86
C TYR A 146 -23.48 -5.43 2.60
N ARG A 147 -22.28 -5.77 2.13
CA ARG A 147 -21.01 -5.35 2.74
C ARG A 147 -20.58 -3.97 2.24
N TYR A 148 -21.28 -2.93 2.68
CA TYR A 148 -20.86 -1.53 2.47
C TYR A 148 -20.98 -0.69 3.75
N HIS A 149 -20.16 0.35 3.84
CA HIS A 149 -20.18 1.33 4.92
C HIS A 149 -21.34 2.31 4.73
N VAL A 150 -22.04 2.66 5.81
CA VAL A 150 -23.05 3.73 5.85
C VAL A 150 -22.52 4.88 6.70
N PRO A 151 -22.22 6.05 6.12
CA PRO A 151 -21.63 7.17 6.86
C PRO A 151 -22.55 7.67 7.99
N ALA A 152 -21.94 8.06 9.11
CA ALA A 152 -22.67 8.58 10.28
C ALA A 152 -23.13 10.03 10.04
N GLU A 153 -22.47 10.73 9.12
CA GLU A 153 -22.69 12.14 8.78
C GLU A 153 -23.98 12.38 7.97
N LEU A 154 -24.56 11.33 7.38
CA LEU A 154 -25.81 11.45 6.63
C LEU A 154 -27.01 11.61 7.57
N ASP A 155 -27.85 12.60 7.28
CA ASP A 155 -29.19 12.72 7.88
C ASP A 155 -30.10 11.56 7.45
N ASP A 156 -31.28 11.45 8.08
CA ASP A 156 -32.17 10.31 7.86
C ASP A 156 -32.65 10.19 6.40
N ALA A 157 -32.92 11.31 5.73
CA ALA A 157 -33.42 11.30 4.36
C ALA A 157 -32.33 10.87 3.36
N LEU A 158 -31.13 11.44 3.47
CA LEU A 158 -29.99 11.05 2.65
C LEU A 158 -29.52 9.64 2.97
N ARG A 159 -29.58 9.21 4.23
CA ARG A 159 -29.25 7.85 4.64
C ARG A 159 -30.15 6.82 3.97
N GLN A 160 -31.47 7.06 3.93
CA GLN A 160 -32.42 6.17 3.24
C GLN A 160 -32.13 6.11 1.74
N ARG A 161 -31.92 7.27 1.10
CA ARG A 161 -31.55 7.33 -0.33
C ARG A 161 -30.23 6.61 -0.62
N TYR A 162 -29.23 6.80 0.25
CA TYR A 162 -27.92 6.15 0.16
C TYR A 162 -28.05 4.62 0.22
N VAL A 163 -28.75 4.11 1.23
CA VAL A 163 -28.97 2.67 1.39
C VAL A 163 -29.70 2.09 0.18
N ALA A 164 -30.75 2.74 -0.29
CA ALA A 164 -31.52 2.27 -1.46
C ALA A 164 -30.66 2.18 -2.73
N ALA A 165 -29.86 3.21 -3.02
CA ALA A 165 -29.00 3.22 -4.20
C ALA A 165 -27.86 2.18 -4.10
N LEU A 166 -27.24 2.03 -2.93
CA LEU A 166 -26.19 1.03 -2.75
C LEU A 166 -26.74 -0.39 -2.77
N ASP A 167 -27.91 -0.65 -2.17
CA ASP A 167 -28.58 -1.95 -2.29
C ASP A 167 -28.88 -2.27 -3.76
N GLY A 168 -29.37 -1.29 -4.53
CA GLY A 168 -29.60 -1.43 -5.97
C GLY A 168 -28.32 -1.78 -6.76
N ALA A 169 -27.21 -1.12 -6.47
CA ALA A 169 -25.91 -1.43 -7.09
C ALA A 169 -25.42 -2.86 -6.77
N PHE A 170 -25.54 -3.28 -5.51
CA PHE A 170 -25.16 -4.63 -5.09
C PHE A 170 -26.11 -5.71 -5.64
N ASP A 171 -27.39 -5.42 -5.76
CA ASP A 171 -28.38 -6.31 -6.39
C ASP A 171 -28.03 -6.57 -7.85
N SER A 172 -27.74 -5.52 -8.63
CA SER A 172 -27.28 -5.66 -10.00
C SER A 172 -25.98 -6.45 -10.10
N TYR A 173 -24.99 -6.14 -9.27
CA TYR A 173 -23.74 -6.90 -9.23
C TYR A 173 -23.97 -8.40 -8.95
N ARG A 174 -24.80 -8.70 -7.94
CA ARG A 174 -25.13 -10.07 -7.52
C ARG A 174 -25.87 -10.84 -8.62
N GLU A 175 -26.82 -10.20 -9.29
CA GLU A 175 -27.58 -10.80 -10.40
C GLU A 175 -26.69 -11.09 -11.61
N TRP A 176 -25.79 -10.15 -11.94
CA TRP A 176 -24.92 -10.27 -13.11
C TRP A 176 -23.74 -11.22 -12.90
N LEU A 177 -23.28 -11.45 -11.67
CA LEU A 177 -22.14 -12.33 -11.41
C LEU A 177 -22.27 -13.74 -12.02
N PRO A 178 -23.37 -14.51 -11.79
CA PRO A 178 -23.54 -15.81 -12.45
C PRO A 178 -23.73 -15.69 -13.98
N ARG A 179 -24.40 -14.64 -14.47
CA ARG A 179 -24.62 -14.43 -15.93
C ARG A 179 -23.32 -14.15 -16.67
N MET A 180 -22.48 -13.27 -16.10
CA MET A 180 -21.16 -12.94 -16.65
C MET A 180 -20.22 -14.16 -16.63
N ARG A 181 -20.33 -15.03 -15.62
CA ARG A 181 -19.62 -16.31 -15.62
C ARG A 181 -20.06 -17.20 -16.78
N ALA A 182 -21.37 -17.41 -16.97
CA ALA A 182 -21.90 -18.21 -18.08
C ALA A 182 -21.51 -17.63 -19.46
N PHE A 183 -21.51 -16.30 -19.59
CA PHE A 183 -21.01 -15.60 -20.78
C PHE A 183 -19.56 -15.97 -21.06
N TYR A 184 -18.67 -15.88 -20.07
CA TYR A 184 -17.27 -16.25 -20.25
C TYR A 184 -17.04 -17.74 -20.43
N GLU A 185 -17.86 -18.62 -19.85
CA GLU A 185 -17.80 -20.06 -20.11
C GLU A 185 -18.11 -20.37 -21.58
N THR A 186 -19.04 -19.61 -22.17
CA THR A 186 -19.39 -19.72 -23.59
C THR A 186 -18.32 -19.11 -24.49
N LYS A 187 -17.82 -17.91 -24.14
CA LYS A 187 -16.79 -17.20 -24.92
C LYS A 187 -15.45 -17.94 -24.90
N TYR A 188 -15.13 -18.59 -23.78
CA TYR A 188 -13.88 -19.32 -23.58
C TYR A 188 -14.18 -20.74 -23.08
N PRO A 189 -14.57 -21.68 -23.96
CA PRO A 189 -14.83 -23.06 -23.58
C PRO A 189 -13.60 -23.72 -22.94
N ARG A 190 -13.82 -24.57 -21.93
CA ARG A 190 -12.73 -25.30 -21.27
C ARG A 190 -12.05 -26.25 -22.25
N ASP A 191 -10.73 -26.15 -22.36
CA ASP A 191 -9.91 -27.18 -23.03
C ASP A 191 -9.97 -28.49 -22.22
N PRO A 192 -10.26 -29.66 -22.83
CA PRO A 192 -10.26 -30.94 -22.13
C PRO A 192 -8.96 -31.27 -21.38
N ALA A 193 -7.81 -30.73 -21.82
CA ALA A 193 -6.52 -30.91 -21.15
C ALA A 193 -6.36 -30.02 -19.91
N GLU A 194 -7.28 -29.09 -19.67
CA GLU A 194 -7.23 -28.13 -18.57
C GLU A 194 -7.96 -28.63 -17.32
N SER A 195 -7.36 -28.38 -16.15
CA SER A 195 -8.02 -28.65 -14.87
C SER A 195 -9.30 -27.82 -14.73
N ASP A 196 -10.41 -28.50 -14.44
CA ASP A 196 -11.71 -27.87 -14.17
C ASP A 196 -11.64 -26.81 -13.07
N THR A 197 -10.84 -27.06 -12.02
CA THR A 197 -10.66 -26.10 -10.92
C THR A 197 -9.97 -24.82 -11.39
N VAL A 198 -8.87 -24.94 -12.14
CA VAL A 198 -8.12 -23.81 -12.69
C VAL A 198 -8.98 -22.98 -13.64
N TYR A 199 -9.72 -23.66 -14.52
CA TYR A 199 -10.63 -23.03 -15.46
C TYR A 199 -11.72 -22.23 -14.73
N ARG A 200 -12.44 -22.85 -13.78
CA ARG A 200 -13.50 -22.18 -13.01
C ARG A 200 -12.98 -21.00 -12.20
N MET A 201 -11.80 -21.12 -11.60
CA MET A 201 -11.15 -20.01 -10.89
C MET A 201 -10.82 -18.85 -11.84
N THR A 202 -10.31 -19.14 -13.03
CA THR A 202 -9.98 -18.13 -14.05
C THR A 202 -11.22 -17.41 -14.57
N ILE A 203 -12.29 -18.15 -14.90
CA ILE A 203 -13.56 -17.58 -15.34
C ILE A 203 -14.19 -16.71 -14.24
N ARG A 204 -14.21 -17.20 -12.99
CA ARG A 204 -14.73 -16.43 -11.86
C ARG A 204 -13.94 -15.14 -11.67
N ALA A 205 -12.61 -15.21 -11.68
CA ALA A 205 -11.74 -14.06 -11.59
C ALA A 205 -12.02 -13.03 -12.69
N LYS A 206 -12.25 -13.48 -13.92
CA LYS A 206 -12.58 -12.61 -15.05
C LYS A 206 -13.94 -11.93 -14.87
N ALA A 207 -14.97 -12.68 -14.46
CA ALA A 207 -16.28 -12.11 -14.16
C ALA A 207 -16.21 -11.06 -13.04
N LEU A 208 -15.42 -11.30 -11.99
CA LEU A 208 -15.18 -10.34 -10.92
C LEU A 208 -14.46 -9.08 -11.40
N ASP A 209 -13.38 -9.23 -12.19
CA ASP A 209 -12.65 -8.09 -12.77
C ASP A 209 -13.55 -7.24 -13.69
N THR A 210 -14.48 -7.86 -14.42
CA THR A 210 -15.44 -7.16 -15.30
C THR A 210 -16.53 -6.42 -14.52
N LEU A 211 -17.12 -7.05 -13.49
CA LEU A 211 -18.29 -6.49 -12.78
C LEU A 211 -17.94 -5.58 -11.60
N ARG A 212 -16.71 -5.64 -11.08
CA ARG A 212 -16.31 -4.83 -9.90
C ARG A 212 -16.50 -3.33 -10.08
N GLY A 213 -16.58 -2.84 -11.32
CA GLY A 213 -16.86 -1.42 -11.60
C GLY A 213 -18.22 -0.94 -11.09
N MET A 214 -19.20 -1.83 -10.91
CA MET A 214 -20.52 -1.51 -10.32
C MET A 214 -20.45 -1.31 -8.80
N LEU A 215 -19.41 -1.82 -8.13
CA LEU A 215 -19.32 -1.73 -6.67
C LEU A 215 -18.95 -0.30 -6.24
N PRO A 216 -19.60 0.28 -5.22
CA PRO A 216 -19.27 1.60 -4.69
C PRO A 216 -17.97 1.57 -3.87
N ALA A 217 -17.32 2.73 -3.74
CA ALA A 217 -16.16 2.91 -2.86
C ALA A 217 -16.49 2.61 -1.37
N ALA A 218 -17.76 2.69 -0.99
CA ALA A 218 -18.26 2.23 0.30
C ALA A 218 -18.12 0.73 0.57
N THR A 219 -17.85 -0.09 -0.44
CA THR A 219 -17.70 -1.55 -0.28
C THR A 219 -16.64 -1.85 0.79
N ILE A 220 -16.99 -2.72 1.74
CA ILE A 220 -16.14 -3.09 2.88
C ILE A 220 -15.09 -4.11 2.46
N SER A 221 -13.89 -3.96 3.00
CA SER A 221 -12.71 -4.78 2.79
C SER A 221 -12.01 -5.01 4.13
N HIS A 222 -10.95 -5.82 4.10
CA HIS A 222 -10.08 -6.08 5.25
C HIS A 222 -8.62 -5.83 4.87
N VAL A 223 -7.83 -5.32 5.82
CA VAL A 223 -6.40 -5.02 5.64
C VAL A 223 -5.61 -5.61 6.81
N GLY A 224 -4.65 -6.48 6.50
CA GLY A 224 -3.58 -6.82 7.45
C GLY A 224 -2.47 -5.78 7.39
N ILE A 225 -2.04 -5.28 8.55
CA ILE A 225 -0.98 -4.28 8.67
C ILE A 225 0.14 -4.84 9.54
N TYR A 226 1.40 -4.65 9.12
CA TYR A 226 2.54 -4.72 10.04
C TYR A 226 3.28 -3.39 10.02
N GLY A 227 3.54 -2.82 11.19
CA GLY A 227 4.27 -1.57 11.30
C GLY A 227 4.90 -1.36 12.66
N THR A 228 5.78 -0.36 12.74
CA THR A 228 6.46 0.01 13.97
C THR A 228 5.60 0.94 14.82
N GLY A 229 5.93 1.09 16.11
CA GLY A 229 5.28 2.06 16.99
C GLY A 229 5.25 3.48 16.40
N GLN A 230 6.38 3.92 15.82
CA GLN A 230 6.47 5.21 15.13
C GLN A 230 5.52 5.29 13.92
N ALA A 231 5.46 4.24 13.09
CA ALA A 231 4.62 4.26 11.90
C ALA A 231 3.12 4.28 12.26
N TYR A 232 2.72 3.54 13.31
CA TYR A 232 1.36 3.59 13.85
C TYR A 232 1.03 4.96 14.48
N GLU A 233 1.96 5.57 15.23
CA GLU A 233 1.76 6.93 15.78
C GLU A 233 1.45 7.92 14.63
N GLN A 234 2.25 7.92 13.56
CA GLN A 234 2.02 8.79 12.39
C GLN A 234 0.70 8.49 11.65
N LEU A 235 0.33 7.22 11.54
CA LEU A 235 -0.96 6.83 10.94
C LEU A 235 -2.13 7.36 11.79
N LEU A 236 -2.11 7.11 13.09
CA LEU A 236 -3.19 7.51 14.01
C LEU A 236 -3.36 9.03 14.08
N LEU A 237 -2.26 9.79 14.10
CA LEU A 237 -2.32 11.27 14.10
C LEU A 237 -3.00 11.83 12.86
N ARG A 238 -2.72 11.24 11.67
CA ARG A 238 -3.37 11.61 10.40
C ARG A 238 -4.84 11.19 10.38
N MET A 239 -5.17 9.99 10.86
CA MET A 239 -6.54 9.48 10.90
C MET A 239 -7.43 10.31 11.85
N ARG A 240 -6.93 10.67 13.04
CA ARG A 240 -7.64 11.54 13.99
C ARG A 240 -7.92 12.93 13.44
N ALA A 241 -7.06 13.42 12.55
CA ALA A 241 -7.24 14.69 11.86
C ALA A 241 -8.08 14.59 10.57
N HIS A 242 -8.57 13.40 10.19
CA HIS A 242 -9.26 13.17 8.92
C HIS A 242 -10.71 13.72 8.95
N PRO A 243 -11.26 14.26 7.84
CA PRO A 243 -12.63 14.81 7.82
C PRO A 243 -13.74 13.77 7.93
N LEU A 244 -13.50 12.53 7.51
CA LEU A 244 -14.48 11.43 7.60
C LEU A 244 -14.58 10.84 9.01
N ALA A 245 -15.81 10.66 9.51
CA ALA A 245 -16.09 10.08 10.81
C ALA A 245 -15.66 8.62 10.90
N GLU A 246 -15.82 7.82 9.84
CA GLU A 246 -15.34 6.43 9.78
C GLU A 246 -13.85 6.37 10.14
N VAL A 247 -13.04 7.21 9.51
CA VAL A 247 -11.57 7.22 9.70
C VAL A 247 -11.20 7.59 11.14
N ARG A 248 -11.86 8.60 11.71
CA ARG A 248 -11.61 9.00 13.11
C ARG A 248 -12.05 7.91 14.10
N ALA A 249 -13.25 7.34 13.90
CA ALA A 249 -13.75 6.26 14.75
C ALA A 249 -12.86 5.02 14.68
N TYR A 250 -12.36 4.67 13.49
CA TYR A 250 -11.44 3.55 13.30
C TYR A 250 -10.09 3.79 13.97
N ALA A 251 -9.61 5.05 14.01
CA ALA A 251 -8.39 5.40 14.72
C ALA A 251 -8.49 5.09 16.22
N GLU A 252 -9.65 5.34 16.85
CA GLU A 252 -9.85 5.01 18.27
C GLU A 252 -9.85 3.51 18.53
N LEU A 253 -10.47 2.72 17.64
CA LEU A 253 -10.43 1.26 17.72
C LEU A 253 -9.00 0.73 17.60
N MET A 254 -8.25 1.24 16.62
CA MET A 254 -6.84 0.88 16.44
C MET A 254 -5.99 1.27 17.65
N LEU A 255 -6.15 2.48 18.18
CA LEU A 255 -5.39 2.96 19.34
C LEU A 255 -5.65 2.08 20.57
N ALA A 256 -6.90 1.68 20.81
CA ALA A 256 -7.26 0.81 21.93
C ALA A 256 -6.56 -0.55 21.85
N GLU A 257 -6.57 -1.20 20.69
CA GLU A 257 -5.94 -2.51 20.50
C GLU A 257 -4.41 -2.43 20.50
N LEU A 258 -3.83 -1.42 19.84
CA LEU A 258 -2.39 -1.24 19.83
C LEU A 258 -1.84 -0.95 21.23
N ARG A 259 -2.57 -0.24 22.09
CA ARG A 259 -2.18 0.00 23.50
C ARG A 259 -2.14 -1.27 24.34
N ARG A 260 -2.78 -2.38 23.93
CA ARG A 260 -2.63 -3.66 24.62
C ARG A 260 -1.27 -4.31 24.36
N VAL A 261 -0.57 -3.92 23.28
CA VAL A 261 0.69 -4.53 22.84
C VAL A 261 1.88 -3.58 23.01
N ILE A 262 1.70 -2.30 22.62
CA ILE A 262 2.75 -1.28 22.56
C ILE A 262 2.33 0.05 23.25
N PRO A 263 1.81 0.03 24.49
CA PRO A 263 1.26 1.22 25.14
C PRO A 263 2.25 2.39 25.24
N ALA A 264 3.51 2.11 25.59
CA ALA A 264 4.56 3.12 25.74
C ALA A 264 4.83 3.92 24.46
N PHE A 265 4.69 3.28 23.29
CA PHE A 265 4.94 3.91 21.99
C PHE A 265 3.82 4.86 21.56
N LEU A 266 2.63 4.76 22.17
CA LEU A 266 1.41 5.47 21.76
C LEU A 266 0.88 6.43 22.83
N LYS A 267 1.69 6.73 23.85
CA LYS A 267 1.33 7.65 24.94
C LYS A 267 1.06 9.07 24.42
N ARG A 268 1.74 9.50 23.36
CA ARG A 268 1.67 10.90 22.88
C ARG A 268 0.50 11.17 21.92
N VAL A 269 -0.09 10.13 21.33
CA VAL A 269 -1.06 10.23 20.23
C VAL A 269 -2.27 11.12 20.57
N ASP A 270 -2.77 11.03 21.79
CA ASP A 270 -3.98 11.70 22.27
C ASP A 270 -3.73 12.70 23.41
N LEU A 271 -2.46 12.93 23.79
CA LEU A 271 -2.12 13.99 24.74
C LEU A 271 -2.41 15.37 24.13
N PRO A 272 -3.19 16.24 24.81
CA PRO A 272 -3.62 17.52 24.26
C PRO A 272 -2.50 18.43 23.76
N GLU A 273 -1.36 18.45 24.46
CA GLU A 273 -0.16 19.25 24.19
C GLU A 273 0.87 18.56 23.26
N ARG A 274 0.58 17.34 22.79
CA ARG A 274 1.45 16.58 21.87
C ARG A 274 0.67 16.17 20.62
N GLY A 275 0.20 14.94 20.56
CA GLY A 275 -0.57 14.44 19.41
C GLY A 275 -1.86 15.23 19.17
N GLY A 276 -2.47 15.80 20.22
CA GLY A 276 -3.59 16.73 20.09
C GLY A 276 -3.23 17.99 19.29
N VAL A 277 -2.10 18.65 19.58
CA VAL A 277 -1.59 19.79 18.80
C VAL A 277 -1.32 19.36 17.36
N TRP A 278 -0.71 18.19 17.16
CA TRP A 278 -0.37 17.71 15.82
C TRP A 278 -1.60 17.41 14.96
N SER A 279 -2.59 16.69 15.50
CA SER A 279 -3.85 16.45 14.78
C SER A 279 -4.60 17.75 14.47
N ARG A 280 -4.59 18.73 15.39
CA ARG A 280 -5.16 20.07 15.12
C ARG A 280 -4.41 20.80 14.01
N TYR A 281 -3.08 20.77 14.02
CA TYR A 281 -2.26 21.34 12.96
C TYR A 281 -2.60 20.73 11.60
N LEU A 282 -2.63 19.39 11.49
CA LEU A 282 -2.97 18.70 10.24
C LEU A 282 -4.37 19.07 9.72
N ALA A 283 -5.36 19.15 10.62
CA ALA A 283 -6.72 19.55 10.25
C ALA A 283 -6.79 21.03 9.81
N ALA A 284 -6.16 21.93 10.56
CA ALA A 284 -6.15 23.36 10.27
C ALA A 284 -5.42 23.68 8.96
N THR A 285 -4.26 23.07 8.71
CA THR A 285 -3.52 23.23 7.45
C THR A 285 -4.36 22.77 6.27
N ARG A 286 -5.04 21.61 6.37
CA ARG A 286 -5.93 21.14 5.30
C ARG A 286 -7.05 22.14 5.01
N ALA A 287 -7.73 22.62 6.05
CA ALA A 287 -8.82 23.59 5.91
C ALA A 287 -8.33 24.91 5.28
N ALA A 288 -7.22 25.46 5.76
CA ALA A 288 -6.63 26.67 5.21
C ALA A 288 -6.21 26.49 3.74
N THR A 289 -5.64 25.35 3.38
CA THR A 289 -5.32 25.03 1.98
C THR A 289 -6.58 24.96 1.12
N GLN A 290 -7.66 24.35 1.61
CA GLN A 290 -8.94 24.30 0.89
C GLN A 290 -9.55 25.69 0.67
N GLU A 291 -9.50 26.57 1.67
CA GLU A 291 -9.97 27.95 1.57
C GLU A 291 -9.17 28.75 0.55
N VAL A 292 -7.83 28.68 0.62
CA VAL A 292 -6.95 29.34 -0.35
C VAL A 292 -7.17 28.79 -1.75
N ALA A 293 -7.31 27.47 -1.91
CA ALA A 293 -7.58 26.85 -3.20
C ALA A 293 -8.92 27.31 -3.79
N ALA A 294 -9.99 27.38 -3.00
CA ALA A 294 -11.30 27.86 -3.45
C ALA A 294 -11.26 29.33 -3.91
N ARG A 295 -10.37 30.15 -3.35
CA ARG A 295 -10.17 31.55 -3.76
C ARG A 295 -9.30 31.70 -5.02
N LEU A 296 -8.28 30.84 -5.17
CA LEU A 296 -7.29 30.98 -6.24
C LEU A 296 -7.64 30.18 -7.51
N LEU A 297 -8.36 29.07 -7.37
CA LEU A 297 -8.74 28.22 -8.48
C LEU A 297 -10.15 28.62 -8.92
N GLU A 298 -10.25 29.35 -10.04
CA GLU A 298 -11.53 29.58 -10.68
C GLU A 298 -12.18 28.23 -11.04
N PRO A 299 -13.52 28.08 -10.92
CA PRO A 299 -14.24 26.92 -11.43
C PRO A 299 -14.19 26.88 -12.96
N ALA A 300 -13.05 26.47 -13.52
CA ALA A 300 -12.89 26.24 -14.94
C ALA A 300 -13.02 24.73 -15.23
N ALA A 301 -13.68 24.41 -16.34
CA ALA A 301 -13.63 23.04 -16.85
C ALA A 301 -12.17 22.70 -17.20
N PRO A 302 -11.60 21.62 -16.66
CA PRO A 302 -10.23 21.25 -16.99
C PRO A 302 -10.13 20.96 -18.48
N GLU A 303 -9.04 21.42 -19.10
CA GLU A 303 -8.75 21.03 -20.48
C GLU A 303 -8.63 19.50 -20.59
N PRO A 304 -9.09 18.90 -21.70
CA PRO A 304 -8.88 17.49 -21.95
C PRO A 304 -7.39 17.12 -21.90
N ARG A 305 -7.10 15.99 -21.26
CA ARG A 305 -5.77 15.37 -21.18
C ARG A 305 -5.92 13.89 -21.48
N GLU A 306 -4.83 13.28 -21.93
CA GLU A 306 -4.77 11.83 -22.15
C GLU A 306 -4.88 11.06 -20.83
N GLU A 307 -5.13 9.74 -20.91
CA GLU A 307 -5.21 8.86 -19.74
C GLU A 307 -3.93 8.91 -18.89
N VAL A 308 -2.76 9.05 -19.54
CA VAL A 308 -1.46 9.20 -18.88
C VAL A 308 -0.68 10.32 -19.57
N THR A 309 -0.29 11.34 -18.81
CA THR A 309 0.55 12.44 -19.31
C THR A 309 1.86 12.47 -18.54
N LEU A 310 3.01 12.46 -19.24
CA LEU A 310 4.31 12.74 -18.62
C LEU A 310 4.45 14.25 -18.43
N THR A 311 4.26 14.71 -17.20
CA THR A 311 4.21 16.14 -16.84
C THR A 311 5.57 16.73 -16.45
N ASP A 312 6.48 15.91 -15.93
CA ASP A 312 7.83 16.33 -15.57
C ASP A 312 8.83 15.18 -15.71
N PHE A 313 10.04 15.50 -16.16
CA PHE A 313 11.16 14.56 -16.28
C PHE A 313 12.48 15.34 -16.37
N ASP A 314 13.58 14.67 -16.04
CA ASP A 314 14.93 15.25 -16.11
C ASP A 314 15.55 15.07 -17.51
N PRO A 315 15.79 16.11 -18.32
CA PRO A 315 16.34 15.97 -19.66
C PRO A 315 17.76 15.36 -19.70
N ASP A 316 18.53 15.49 -18.60
CA ASP A 316 19.86 14.90 -18.45
C ASP A 316 19.79 13.50 -17.80
N GLY A 317 18.60 12.89 -17.71
CA GLY A 317 18.35 11.73 -16.86
C GLY A 317 19.28 10.55 -17.13
N GLU A 318 19.46 10.15 -18.39
CA GLU A 318 20.37 9.04 -18.72
C GLU A 318 21.83 9.36 -18.39
N VAL A 319 22.26 10.61 -18.61
CA VAL A 319 23.63 11.06 -18.31
C VAL A 319 23.89 11.01 -16.81
N LYS A 320 22.92 11.42 -16.00
CA LYS A 320 23.00 11.36 -14.54
C LYS A 320 23.04 9.92 -14.03
N VAL A 321 22.29 9.01 -14.65
CA VAL A 321 22.35 7.58 -14.32
C VAL A 321 23.73 7.00 -14.67
N VAL A 322 24.30 7.35 -15.83
CA VAL A 322 25.67 6.94 -16.22
C VAL A 322 26.71 7.44 -15.21
N ALA A 323 26.68 8.72 -14.86
CA ALA A 323 27.60 9.29 -13.86
C ALA A 323 27.49 8.57 -12.51
N ALA A 324 26.27 8.29 -12.06
CA ALA A 324 26.03 7.60 -10.81
C ALA A 324 26.41 6.11 -10.83
N ALA A 325 26.33 5.45 -11.99
CA ALA A 325 26.82 4.09 -12.17
C ALA A 325 28.34 4.02 -12.01
N LEU A 326 29.06 5.03 -12.49
CA LEU A 326 30.52 5.16 -12.35
C LEU A 326 30.95 5.56 -10.93
N TYR A 327 30.09 6.27 -10.19
CA TYR A 327 30.42 6.80 -8.86
C TYR A 327 30.95 5.75 -7.90
N ALA A 328 30.24 4.62 -7.74
CA ALA A 328 30.59 3.58 -6.77
C ALA A 328 31.90 2.82 -7.12
N VAL A 329 32.40 2.95 -8.35
CA VAL A 329 33.62 2.29 -8.84
C VAL A 329 34.75 3.26 -9.15
N SER A 330 34.63 4.52 -8.73
CA SER A 330 35.62 5.56 -8.95
C SER A 330 36.00 6.25 -7.64
N ALA A 331 37.12 6.98 -7.66
CA ALA A 331 37.52 7.91 -6.58
C ALA A 331 37.18 9.38 -6.89
N LEU A 332 36.40 9.62 -7.95
CA LEU A 332 36.09 10.96 -8.44
C LEU A 332 34.80 11.49 -7.80
N PRO A 333 34.69 12.82 -7.58
CA PRO A 333 33.47 13.42 -7.07
C PRO A 333 32.33 13.38 -8.10
N ASP A 334 31.08 13.52 -7.62
CA ASP A 334 29.85 13.39 -8.43
C ASP A 334 29.79 14.41 -9.59
N ASP A 335 30.22 15.64 -9.34
CA ASP A 335 30.25 16.71 -10.33
C ASP A 335 31.24 16.42 -11.48
N GLU A 336 32.43 15.91 -11.17
CA GLU A 336 33.41 15.54 -12.19
C GLU A 336 32.93 14.36 -13.05
N LEU A 337 32.29 13.36 -12.42
CA LEU A 337 31.72 12.23 -13.15
C LEU A 337 30.56 12.64 -14.05
N LEU A 338 29.72 13.58 -13.62
CA LEU A 338 28.65 14.14 -14.44
C LEU A 338 29.22 14.86 -15.67
N GLU A 339 30.26 15.69 -15.49
CA GLU A 339 30.94 16.35 -16.59
C GLU A 339 31.61 15.36 -17.56
N ARG A 340 32.20 14.28 -17.05
CA ARG A 340 32.74 13.20 -17.88
C ARG A 340 31.63 12.48 -18.65
N ALA A 341 30.52 12.13 -18.00
CA ALA A 341 29.38 11.48 -18.64
C ALA A 341 28.76 12.35 -19.75
N ARG A 342 28.70 13.68 -19.57
CA ARG A 342 28.27 14.63 -20.60
C ARG A 342 29.17 14.63 -21.84
N LYS A 343 30.48 14.39 -21.67
CA LYS A 343 31.46 14.34 -22.77
C LYS A 343 31.52 12.97 -23.46
N MET A 344 30.98 11.93 -22.84
CA MET A 344 30.89 10.59 -23.44
C MET A 344 29.98 10.59 -24.66
N SER A 345 30.38 9.82 -25.67
CA SER A 345 29.55 9.42 -26.79
C SER A 345 28.36 8.56 -26.33
N LEU A 346 27.36 8.41 -27.21
CA LEU A 346 26.22 7.53 -26.95
C LEU A 346 26.64 6.08 -26.72
N GLU A 347 27.66 5.61 -27.44
CA GLU A 347 28.20 4.26 -27.33
C GLU A 347 28.87 4.01 -25.97
N GLU A 348 29.70 4.95 -25.50
CA GLU A 348 30.34 4.87 -24.18
C GLU A 348 29.30 4.89 -23.06
N ARG A 349 28.30 5.78 -23.13
CA ARG A 349 27.20 5.83 -22.15
C ARG A 349 26.43 4.52 -22.13
N ARG A 350 26.13 3.96 -23.31
CA ARG A 350 25.45 2.68 -23.43
C ARG A 350 26.29 1.54 -22.85
N ALA A 351 27.58 1.50 -23.11
CA ALA A 351 28.47 0.49 -22.54
C ALA A 351 28.48 0.53 -21.00
N VAL A 352 28.49 1.72 -20.40
CA VAL A 352 28.36 1.88 -18.94
C VAL A 352 27.01 1.38 -18.44
N LEU A 353 25.91 1.75 -19.09
CA LEU A 353 24.57 1.31 -18.70
C LEU A 353 24.38 -0.20 -18.85
N ASP A 354 24.82 -0.79 -19.97
CA ASP A 354 24.72 -2.23 -20.23
C ASP A 354 25.52 -3.02 -19.18
N ALA A 355 26.73 -2.56 -18.83
CA ALA A 355 27.52 -3.15 -17.75
C ALA A 355 26.84 -3.00 -16.36
N TYR A 356 26.21 -1.85 -16.09
CA TYR A 356 25.54 -1.60 -14.81
C TYR A 356 24.23 -2.37 -14.64
N VAL A 357 23.48 -2.54 -15.72
CA VAL A 357 22.21 -3.30 -15.74
C VAL A 357 22.49 -4.80 -15.67
N GLY A 358 23.50 -5.27 -16.41
CA GLY A 358 23.90 -6.66 -16.48
C GLY A 358 22.84 -7.58 -17.10
N GLU A 359 23.07 -8.88 -17.01
CA GLU A 359 22.12 -9.89 -17.50
C GLU A 359 20.98 -10.09 -16.48
N ARG A 360 19.77 -9.66 -16.87
CA ARG A 360 18.58 -9.78 -16.02
C ARG A 360 17.82 -11.08 -16.32
N LEU A 361 17.97 -12.08 -15.45
CA LEU A 361 17.28 -13.38 -15.59
C LEU A 361 15.80 -13.36 -15.16
N ASN A 362 15.42 -12.41 -14.32
CA ASN A 362 14.03 -12.20 -13.93
C ASN A 362 13.82 -10.74 -13.46
N ARG A 363 12.57 -10.28 -13.44
CA ARG A 363 12.19 -8.90 -13.03
C ARG A 363 12.61 -8.47 -11.61
N ARG A 364 13.06 -9.39 -10.74
CA ARG A 364 13.60 -9.05 -9.42
C ARG A 364 15.08 -8.68 -9.47
N HIS A 365 15.79 -9.06 -10.53
CA HIS A 365 17.13 -8.53 -10.81
C HIS A 365 16.94 -7.11 -11.31
N ARG A 366 17.24 -6.13 -10.46
CA ARG A 366 17.10 -4.72 -10.76
C ARG A 366 18.46 -4.05 -10.67
N PRO A 367 18.75 -3.08 -11.56
CA PRO A 367 19.92 -2.23 -11.41
C PRO A 367 19.97 -1.56 -10.04
N GLY A 368 21.17 -1.18 -9.63
CA GLY A 368 21.41 -0.52 -8.35
C GLY A 368 20.89 0.92 -8.30
N ARG A 369 21.33 1.66 -7.28
CA ARG A 369 20.83 3.00 -6.94
C ARG A 369 21.16 4.08 -7.97
N ALA A 370 21.99 3.83 -8.99
CA ALA A 370 22.22 4.82 -10.04
C ALA A 370 20.92 5.18 -10.78
N PHE A 371 19.99 4.23 -10.94
CA PHE A 371 18.67 4.47 -11.51
C PHE A 371 17.75 5.33 -10.62
N GLU A 372 18.18 5.68 -9.40
CA GLU A 372 17.48 6.63 -8.53
C GLU A 372 17.83 8.11 -8.89
N ARG A 373 18.78 8.34 -9.82
CA ARG A 373 19.27 9.69 -10.19
C ARG A 373 18.50 10.41 -11.30
N THR A 374 17.40 9.83 -11.77
CA THR A 374 16.43 10.50 -12.65
C THR A 374 15.01 10.11 -12.23
N SER A 375 14.06 11.02 -12.44
CA SER A 375 12.67 10.90 -12.02
C SER A 375 11.69 11.28 -13.12
N TYR A 376 10.47 10.77 -12.97
CA TYR A 376 9.35 10.99 -13.88
C TYR A 376 8.10 11.30 -13.06
N ARG A 377 7.31 12.26 -13.53
CA ARG A 377 6.01 12.60 -12.96
C ARG A 377 4.90 12.37 -13.98
N PHE A 378 4.05 11.38 -13.72
CA PHE A 378 2.91 11.05 -14.56
C PHE A 378 1.63 11.56 -13.92
N ASP A 379 0.83 12.34 -14.65
CA ASP A 379 -0.55 12.65 -14.31
C ASP A 379 -1.49 11.64 -14.98
N ILE A 380 -2.40 11.03 -14.20
CA ILE A 380 -3.13 9.81 -14.60
C ILE A 380 -4.64 9.98 -14.33
N LEU A 381 -5.46 9.58 -15.31
CA LEU A 381 -6.91 9.41 -15.20
C LEU A 381 -7.32 7.95 -15.31
N GLY A 382 -7.06 7.18 -14.26
CA GLY A 382 -7.44 5.76 -14.20
C GLY A 382 -8.80 5.56 -13.54
N ASP A 383 -9.48 4.43 -13.81
CA ASP A 383 -10.60 4.00 -12.97
C ASP A 383 -10.15 3.77 -11.53
N TYR A 384 -11.07 3.93 -10.57
CA TYR A 384 -10.75 3.76 -9.16
C TYR A 384 -10.23 2.35 -8.83
N GLY A 385 -10.65 1.34 -9.58
CA GLY A 385 -10.12 -0.02 -9.48
C GLY A 385 -8.62 -0.12 -9.78
N ALA A 386 -8.18 0.48 -10.89
CA ALA A 386 -6.76 0.57 -11.28
C ALA A 386 -5.95 1.41 -10.29
N PHE A 387 -6.49 2.55 -9.84
CA PHE A 387 -5.86 3.37 -8.80
C PHE A 387 -5.58 2.57 -7.53
N ARG A 388 -6.56 1.81 -7.01
CA ARG A 388 -6.38 0.97 -5.81
C ARG A 388 -5.25 -0.05 -5.96
N ASP A 389 -4.99 -0.53 -7.17
CA ASP A 389 -3.89 -1.45 -7.46
C ASP A 389 -2.54 -0.72 -7.60
N LEU A 390 -2.51 0.46 -8.21
CA LEU A 390 -1.31 1.27 -8.39
C LEU A 390 -0.85 1.95 -7.09
N GLN A 391 -1.78 2.35 -6.22
CA GLN A 391 -1.48 3.00 -4.93
C GLN A 391 -0.66 2.12 -3.96
N ARG A 392 -0.64 0.80 -4.18
CA ARG A 392 0.15 -0.16 -3.39
C ARG A 392 1.67 0.00 -3.56
N HIS A 393 2.12 0.76 -4.54
CA HIS A 393 3.54 1.05 -4.78
C HIS A 393 3.97 2.22 -3.90
N ARG A 394 4.73 1.93 -2.84
CA ARG A 394 4.88 2.82 -1.67
C ARG A 394 6.14 3.67 -1.62
N LEU A 395 7.21 3.30 -2.32
CA LEU A 395 8.45 4.08 -2.27
C LEU A 395 8.37 5.37 -3.09
N LEU A 396 7.52 5.38 -4.11
CA LEU A 396 7.21 6.54 -4.94
C LEU A 396 6.27 7.53 -4.23
N THR A 397 6.14 8.72 -4.80
CA THR A 397 5.16 9.72 -4.39
C THR A 397 3.89 9.58 -5.24
N LEU A 398 2.75 9.51 -4.59
CA LEU A 398 1.44 9.46 -5.24
C LEU A 398 0.46 10.25 -4.40
N GLU A 399 -0.32 11.10 -5.04
CA GLU A 399 -1.38 11.90 -4.43
C GLU A 399 -2.58 11.88 -5.37
N TRP A 400 -3.79 11.94 -4.82
CA TRP A 400 -5.01 11.80 -5.60
C TRP A 400 -6.03 12.89 -5.27
N GLN A 401 -6.85 13.21 -6.26
CA GLN A 401 -8.02 14.03 -6.07
C GLN A 401 -9.15 13.22 -5.45
N ARG A 402 -10.06 13.91 -4.76
CA ARG A 402 -11.28 13.31 -4.20
C ARG A 402 -12.05 12.53 -5.29
N LEU A 403 -12.63 11.37 -4.91
CA LEU A 403 -13.46 10.61 -5.83
C LEU A 403 -14.74 11.36 -6.17
N THR A 404 -15.06 11.38 -7.46
CA THR A 404 -16.21 12.08 -8.03
C THR A 404 -16.63 11.38 -9.34
N PRO A 405 -17.92 11.37 -9.68
CA PRO A 405 -18.38 10.86 -10.97
C PRO A 405 -17.98 11.75 -12.16
N HIS A 406 -17.58 13.01 -11.91
CA HIS A 406 -17.39 14.02 -12.96
C HIS A 406 -16.14 13.81 -13.84
N HIS A 407 -15.23 12.91 -13.47
CA HIS A 407 -14.11 12.49 -14.34
C HIS A 407 -14.53 11.44 -15.39
N GLY A 408 -15.83 11.12 -15.46
CA GLY A 408 -16.38 10.07 -16.32
C GLY A 408 -16.02 8.67 -15.86
N SER A 409 -16.51 7.67 -16.59
CA SER A 409 -16.35 6.26 -16.25
C SER A 409 -15.79 5.44 -17.41
N VAL A 410 -15.40 4.20 -17.11
CA VAL A 410 -14.99 3.18 -18.10
C VAL A 410 -15.92 1.99 -17.98
N MET A 411 -16.51 1.56 -19.09
CA MET A 411 -17.26 0.30 -19.18
C MET A 411 -16.41 -0.74 -19.93
N PRO A 412 -16.17 -1.93 -19.35
CA PRO A 412 -15.54 -3.02 -20.10
C PRO A 412 -16.43 -3.46 -21.28
N GLU A 413 -15.84 -3.73 -22.44
CA GLU A 413 -16.58 -4.17 -23.65
C GLU A 413 -17.46 -5.41 -23.37
N ALA A 414 -16.94 -6.34 -22.56
CA ALA A 414 -17.67 -7.54 -22.15
C ALA A 414 -19.00 -7.28 -21.42
N VAL A 415 -19.16 -6.10 -20.78
CA VAL A 415 -20.44 -5.71 -20.18
C VAL A 415 -21.50 -5.49 -21.26
N ALA A 416 -21.15 -4.80 -22.34
CA ALA A 416 -22.04 -4.58 -23.47
C ALA A 416 -22.30 -5.89 -24.23
N GLU A 417 -21.24 -6.68 -24.52
CA GLU A 417 -21.36 -7.97 -25.20
C GLU A 417 -22.26 -8.97 -24.44
N ALA A 418 -22.24 -8.93 -23.09
CA ALA A 418 -23.09 -9.77 -22.25
C ALA A 418 -24.53 -9.23 -22.09
N GLY A 419 -24.84 -8.06 -22.65
CA GLY A 419 -26.16 -7.42 -22.57
C GLY A 419 -26.44 -6.68 -21.24
N ALA A 420 -25.40 -6.34 -20.47
CA ALA A 420 -25.52 -5.72 -19.15
C ALA A 420 -25.42 -4.17 -19.18
N GLU A 421 -25.35 -3.56 -20.36
CA GLU A 421 -25.12 -2.11 -20.53
C GLU A 421 -26.19 -1.23 -19.86
N ALA A 422 -27.47 -1.62 -19.94
CA ALA A 422 -28.57 -0.85 -19.36
C ALA A 422 -28.48 -0.80 -17.82
N ASP A 423 -28.25 -1.95 -17.18
CA ASP A 423 -28.07 -2.02 -15.72
C ASP A 423 -26.79 -1.31 -15.28
N TRP A 424 -25.70 -1.47 -16.03
CA TRP A 424 -24.45 -0.75 -15.77
C TRP A 424 -24.65 0.76 -15.77
N THR A 425 -25.31 1.27 -16.82
CA THR A 425 -25.58 2.71 -16.98
C THR A 425 -26.49 3.23 -15.87
N ARG A 426 -27.52 2.46 -15.49
CA ARG A 426 -28.41 2.81 -14.38
C ARG A 426 -27.65 2.88 -13.06
N VAL A 427 -26.86 1.87 -12.72
CA VAL A 427 -26.08 1.84 -11.47
C VAL A 427 -25.11 3.02 -11.38
N LEU A 428 -24.42 3.35 -12.49
CA LEU A 428 -23.55 4.52 -12.51
C LEU A 428 -24.35 5.83 -12.38
N GLY A 429 -25.47 5.96 -13.09
CA GLY A 429 -26.35 7.13 -12.97
C GLY A 429 -26.81 7.37 -11.53
N GLU A 430 -27.34 6.34 -10.87
CA GLU A 430 -27.79 6.40 -9.46
C GLU A 430 -26.62 6.73 -8.51
N SER A 431 -25.43 6.19 -8.77
CA SER A 431 -24.19 6.52 -8.04
C SER A 431 -23.82 8.00 -8.16
N ALA A 432 -23.89 8.58 -9.36
CA ALA A 432 -23.61 9.99 -9.59
C ALA A 432 -24.66 10.91 -8.95
N GLU A 433 -25.95 10.61 -9.11
CA GLU A 433 -27.03 11.38 -8.51
C GLU A 433 -26.96 11.39 -6.98
N LEU A 434 -26.61 10.25 -6.38
CA LEU A 434 -26.41 10.15 -4.94
C LEU A 434 -25.20 10.97 -4.49
N HIS A 435 -24.07 10.87 -5.20
CA HIS A 435 -22.89 11.69 -4.93
C HIS A 435 -23.26 13.17 -4.92
N ASP A 436 -23.93 13.67 -5.96
CA ASP A 436 -24.25 15.09 -6.11
C ASP A 436 -25.20 15.56 -5.01
N ALA A 437 -26.17 14.72 -4.62
CA ALA A 437 -27.06 15.02 -3.50
C ALA A 437 -26.31 15.19 -2.16
N ILE A 438 -25.30 14.35 -1.91
CA ILE A 438 -24.47 14.44 -0.69
C ILE A 438 -23.56 15.68 -0.75
N VAL A 439 -23.04 16.04 -1.92
CA VAL A 439 -22.27 17.29 -2.11
C VAL A 439 -23.14 18.51 -1.83
N VAL A 440 -24.37 18.56 -2.36
CA VAL A 440 -25.33 19.66 -2.14
C VAL A 440 -25.67 19.82 -0.67
N ALA A 441 -25.70 18.73 0.10
CA ALA A 441 -25.87 18.76 1.55
C ALA A 441 -24.62 19.22 2.33
N GLY A 442 -23.55 19.65 1.64
CA GLY A 442 -22.34 20.16 2.26
C GLY A 442 -21.39 19.07 2.80
N LEU A 443 -21.55 17.82 2.35
CA LEU A 443 -20.76 16.67 2.81
C LEU A 443 -19.85 16.09 1.69
N PRO A 444 -19.02 16.89 1.01
CA PRO A 444 -18.38 16.44 -0.22
C PRO A 444 -17.35 15.32 0.01
N GLU A 445 -16.72 15.22 1.17
CA GLU A 445 -15.85 14.08 1.50
C GLU A 445 -16.64 12.77 1.62
N VAL A 446 -17.86 12.84 2.18
CA VAL A 446 -18.76 11.69 2.34
C VAL A 446 -19.30 11.23 0.98
N ALA A 447 -19.50 12.17 0.04
CA ALA A 447 -19.99 11.85 -1.30
C ALA A 447 -19.12 10.82 -2.03
N SER A 448 -17.81 10.77 -1.75
CA SER A 448 -16.91 9.77 -2.31
C SER A 448 -17.33 8.33 -2.03
N TYR A 449 -18.04 8.04 -0.94
CA TYR A 449 -18.53 6.68 -0.63
C TYR A 449 -19.52 6.16 -1.67
N ALA A 450 -20.31 7.05 -2.27
CA ALA A 450 -21.32 6.72 -3.28
C ALA A 450 -20.72 6.36 -4.65
N VAL A 451 -19.46 6.71 -4.90
CA VAL A 451 -18.83 6.61 -6.23
C VAL A 451 -18.50 5.15 -6.56
N ALA A 452 -19.08 4.65 -7.66
CA ALA A 452 -18.79 3.33 -8.22
C ALA A 452 -17.33 3.20 -8.71
N MET A 453 -16.72 2.02 -8.61
CA MET A 453 -15.31 1.80 -8.96
C MET A 453 -14.99 2.02 -10.45
N ALA A 454 -16.01 2.01 -11.32
CA ALA A 454 -15.86 2.31 -12.75
C ALA A 454 -15.57 3.79 -13.04
N TYR A 455 -15.86 4.70 -12.10
CA TYR A 455 -15.52 6.10 -12.25
C TYR A 455 -14.02 6.34 -12.18
N ARG A 456 -13.57 7.30 -12.96
CA ARG A 456 -12.16 7.70 -13.01
C ARG A 456 -11.80 8.55 -11.81
N VAL A 457 -10.55 8.41 -11.37
CA VAL A 457 -9.91 9.25 -10.35
C VAL A 457 -8.65 9.85 -10.96
N ARG A 458 -8.44 11.14 -10.68
CA ARG A 458 -7.23 11.86 -11.06
C ARG A 458 -6.19 11.71 -9.96
N PHE A 459 -5.00 11.25 -10.33
CA PHE A 459 -3.87 11.15 -9.41
C PHE A 459 -2.57 11.32 -10.17
N TYR A 460 -1.52 11.74 -9.48
CA TYR A 460 -0.19 11.71 -10.05
C TYR A 460 0.66 10.62 -9.40
N MET A 461 1.65 10.13 -10.15
CA MET A 461 2.71 9.27 -9.65
C MET A 461 4.05 9.88 -10.02
N GLU A 462 4.86 10.18 -9.02
CA GLU A 462 6.22 10.68 -9.18
C GLU A 462 7.20 9.67 -8.62
N MET A 463 8.10 9.19 -9.47
CA MET A 463 8.96 8.06 -9.17
C MET A 463 10.29 8.17 -9.89
N ASN A 464 11.35 7.62 -9.29
CA ASN A 464 12.64 7.50 -9.99
C ASN A 464 12.62 6.35 -11.02
N ALA A 465 13.63 6.27 -11.89
CA ALA A 465 13.68 5.22 -12.92
C ALA A 465 13.71 3.79 -12.35
N ARG A 466 14.31 3.59 -11.17
CA ARG A 466 14.34 2.29 -10.49
C ARG A 466 12.95 1.87 -9.99
N GLU A 467 12.19 2.82 -9.48
CA GLU A 467 10.79 2.64 -9.10
C GLU A 467 9.89 2.45 -10.32
N ALA A 468 10.09 3.22 -11.39
CA ALA A 468 9.36 3.05 -12.65
C ALA A 468 9.55 1.64 -13.21
N MET A 469 10.79 1.14 -13.24
CA MET A 469 11.09 -0.24 -13.64
C MET A 469 10.33 -1.25 -12.78
N HIS A 470 10.28 -1.04 -11.45
CA HIS A 470 9.49 -1.91 -10.58
C HIS A 470 8.02 -1.93 -10.95
N VAL A 471 7.41 -0.74 -11.06
CA VAL A 471 5.98 -0.56 -11.27
C VAL A 471 5.59 -1.14 -12.62
N ILE A 472 6.28 -0.73 -13.68
CA ILE A 472 5.98 -1.10 -15.06
C ILE A 472 6.11 -2.61 -15.24
N GLU A 473 7.22 -3.23 -14.87
CA GLU A 473 7.43 -4.68 -15.07
C GLU A 473 6.54 -5.53 -14.16
N LEU A 474 6.12 -5.02 -13.00
CA LEU A 474 5.16 -5.73 -12.15
C LEU A 474 3.75 -5.66 -12.73
N ARG A 475 3.34 -4.49 -13.21
CA ARG A 475 1.94 -4.21 -13.54
C ARG A 475 1.60 -4.48 -14.99
N THR A 476 2.58 -4.62 -15.87
CA THR A 476 2.35 -4.97 -17.27
C THR A 476 2.24 -6.47 -17.52
N THR A 477 2.59 -7.33 -16.55
CA THR A 477 2.51 -8.80 -16.72
C THR A 477 1.13 -9.27 -17.18
N PRO A 478 1.04 -10.41 -17.89
CA PRO A 478 -0.22 -10.98 -18.37
C PRO A 478 -1.36 -11.06 -17.33
N GLN A 479 -1.04 -11.35 -16.07
CA GLN A 479 -2.01 -11.46 -14.96
C GLN A 479 -2.55 -10.11 -14.45
N GLY A 480 -1.99 -9.03 -14.98
CA GLY A 480 -2.38 -7.68 -14.68
C GLY A 480 -3.81 -7.38 -15.16
N HIS A 481 -4.55 -6.56 -14.41
CA HIS A 481 -5.82 -6.02 -14.85
C HIS A 481 -5.60 -5.13 -16.09
N PRO A 482 -6.44 -5.22 -17.14
CA PRO A 482 -6.24 -4.49 -18.39
C PRO A 482 -6.03 -2.98 -18.20
N ALA A 483 -6.77 -2.35 -17.28
CA ALA A 483 -6.67 -0.91 -17.05
C ALA A 483 -5.27 -0.44 -16.58
N TYR A 484 -4.73 -1.00 -15.49
CA TYR A 484 -3.39 -0.59 -15.04
C TYR A 484 -2.27 -1.09 -15.94
N ARG A 485 -2.49 -2.15 -16.74
CA ARG A 485 -1.55 -2.59 -17.77
C ARG A 485 -1.39 -1.50 -18.83
N ARG A 486 -2.49 -0.99 -19.38
CA ARG A 486 -2.48 0.12 -20.35
C ARG A 486 -1.78 1.36 -19.79
N ILE A 487 -2.09 1.75 -18.55
CA ILE A 487 -1.45 2.87 -17.86
C ILE A 487 0.08 2.67 -17.79
N CYS A 488 0.55 1.50 -17.33
CA CYS A 488 1.98 1.24 -17.18
C CYS A 488 2.71 1.07 -18.53
N GLN A 489 2.03 0.54 -19.55
CA GLN A 489 2.54 0.49 -20.92
C GLN A 489 2.69 1.90 -21.51
N ALA A 490 1.74 2.80 -21.23
CA ALA A 490 1.82 4.20 -21.62
C ALA A 490 2.98 4.91 -20.90
N MET A 491 3.17 4.70 -19.59
CA MET A 491 4.33 5.21 -18.86
C MET A 491 5.65 4.77 -19.50
N HIS A 492 5.77 3.49 -19.86
CA HIS A 492 6.96 2.96 -20.52
C HIS A 492 7.24 3.65 -21.86
N ARG A 493 6.21 3.81 -22.72
CA ARG A 493 6.34 4.53 -24.00
C ARG A 493 6.75 5.99 -23.80
N LEU A 494 6.14 6.68 -22.84
CA LEU A 494 6.45 8.08 -22.54
C LEU A 494 7.88 8.27 -22.03
N ILE A 495 8.44 7.34 -21.26
CA ILE A 495 9.86 7.37 -20.87
C ILE A 495 10.76 7.27 -22.11
N ALA A 496 10.46 6.37 -23.04
CA ALA A 496 11.28 6.18 -24.24
C ALA A 496 11.15 7.33 -25.25
N GLU A 497 9.92 7.77 -25.52
CA GLU A 497 9.58 8.63 -26.65
C GLU A 497 9.50 10.10 -26.25
N ARG A 498 8.90 10.41 -25.09
CA ARG A 498 8.68 11.79 -24.64
C ARG A 498 9.84 12.32 -23.80
N ALA A 499 10.36 11.53 -22.86
CA ALA A 499 11.58 11.90 -22.12
C ALA A 499 12.86 11.68 -22.95
N GLY A 500 12.81 10.84 -23.98
CA GLY A 500 13.98 10.49 -24.78
C GLY A 500 14.94 9.50 -24.10
N HIS A 501 14.55 8.93 -22.96
CA HIS A 501 15.38 8.02 -22.16
C HIS A 501 15.29 6.58 -22.67
N ARG A 502 15.75 6.37 -23.91
CA ARG A 502 15.65 5.10 -24.65
C ARG A 502 16.45 3.97 -24.01
N ALA A 503 17.63 4.23 -23.47
CA ALA A 503 18.44 3.22 -22.80
C ALA A 503 17.82 2.79 -21.46
N ILE A 504 17.26 3.74 -20.70
CA ILE A 504 16.52 3.42 -19.47
C ILE A 504 15.27 2.59 -19.77
N ALA A 505 14.49 2.96 -20.79
CA ALA A 505 13.33 2.17 -21.21
C ALA A 505 13.74 0.77 -21.69
N ALA A 506 14.79 0.68 -22.53
CA ALA A 506 15.32 -0.61 -23.01
C ALA A 506 15.81 -1.53 -21.87
N ALA A 507 16.28 -0.96 -20.75
CA ALA A 507 16.65 -1.73 -19.57
C ALA A 507 15.44 -2.41 -18.89
N MET A 508 14.20 -1.96 -19.14
CA MET A 508 12.96 -2.56 -18.61
C MET A 508 12.50 -3.77 -19.42
N THR A 509 13.38 -4.76 -19.58
CA THR A 509 13.17 -5.93 -20.46
C THR A 509 11.98 -6.82 -20.10
N PHE A 510 11.38 -6.65 -18.92
CA PHE A 510 10.16 -7.38 -18.50
C PHE A 510 8.88 -6.53 -18.61
N ALA A 511 8.94 -5.36 -19.26
CA ALA A 511 7.75 -4.58 -19.58
C ALA A 511 6.98 -5.29 -20.70
N ASP A 512 5.79 -5.80 -20.38
CA ASP A 512 4.98 -6.59 -21.30
C ASP A 512 3.94 -5.72 -22.03
N HIS A 513 4.04 -5.67 -23.37
CA HIS A 513 3.11 -4.94 -24.24
C HIS A 513 2.14 -5.87 -24.98
N SER A 514 2.02 -7.14 -24.56
CA SER A 514 1.12 -8.10 -25.19
C SER A 514 -0.36 -7.79 -24.88
N ALA A 515 -1.24 -8.08 -25.84
CA ALA A 515 -2.68 -8.15 -25.59
C ALA A 515 -3.02 -9.55 -25.06
N VAL A 516 -3.70 -9.64 -23.92
CA VAL A 516 -4.03 -10.91 -23.26
C VAL A 516 -5.52 -10.96 -22.95
N GLU A 517 -6.22 -11.94 -23.51
CA GLU A 517 -7.67 -12.08 -23.32
C GLU A 517 -8.04 -12.83 -22.02
N LEU A 518 -7.24 -13.83 -21.60
CA LEU A 518 -7.41 -14.55 -20.34
C LEU A 518 -6.18 -14.35 -19.46
N GLU A 519 -6.21 -13.27 -18.67
CA GLU A 519 -5.07 -12.72 -17.94
C GLU A 519 -4.34 -13.77 -17.06
N ARG A 520 -5.07 -14.76 -16.52
CA ARG A 520 -4.58 -15.65 -15.47
C ARG A 520 -4.39 -17.11 -15.90
N LEU A 521 -4.84 -17.51 -17.09
CA LEU A 521 -4.91 -18.92 -17.48
C LEU A 521 -3.53 -19.59 -17.47
N GLU A 522 -2.54 -18.97 -18.12
CA GLU A 522 -1.19 -19.53 -18.20
C GLU A 522 -0.47 -19.60 -16.85
N ALA A 523 -0.69 -18.61 -15.99
CA ALA A 523 -0.11 -18.59 -14.65
C ALA A 523 -0.68 -19.71 -13.77
N GLU A 524 -2.00 -19.93 -13.82
CA GLU A 524 -2.64 -21.04 -13.12
C GLU A 524 -2.20 -22.40 -13.69
N ARG A 525 -2.03 -22.53 -15.01
CA ARG A 525 -1.42 -23.72 -15.64
C ARG A 525 -0.01 -23.98 -15.10
N ALA A 526 0.82 -22.95 -14.99
CA ALA A 526 2.17 -23.08 -14.45
C ALA A 526 2.17 -23.45 -12.95
N ALA A 527 1.26 -22.90 -12.15
CA ALA A 527 1.08 -23.26 -10.76
C ALA A 527 0.58 -24.71 -10.60
N ALA A 528 -0.37 -25.14 -11.42
CA ALA A 528 -0.87 -26.52 -11.44
C ALA A 528 0.24 -27.52 -11.80
N ARG A 529 1.05 -27.24 -12.84
CA ARG A 529 2.20 -28.07 -13.21
C ARG A 529 3.22 -28.21 -12.07
N ARG A 530 3.51 -27.12 -11.34
CA ARG A 530 4.40 -27.17 -10.16
C ARG A 530 3.82 -28.00 -9.02
N ARG A 531 2.51 -27.92 -8.78
CA ARG A 531 1.82 -28.73 -7.76
C ARG A 531 1.72 -30.22 -8.11
N ALA A 532 1.70 -30.55 -9.40
CA ALA A 532 1.66 -31.94 -9.86
C ALA A 532 3.03 -32.61 -9.91
N GLY A 533 4.11 -31.82 -9.92
CA GLY A 533 5.50 -32.31 -9.92
C GLY A 533 6.21 -32.21 -8.56
N ALA A 534 5.51 -31.79 -7.51
CA ALA A 534 5.96 -31.77 -6.11
C ALA A 534 5.12 -32.77 -5.33
#